data_AF-A0A497G6K1-F1
#
_entry.id   AF-A0A497G6K1-F1
#
_cell.length_a   1.000
_cell.length_b   1.000
_cell.length_c   1.000
_cell.angle_alpha   90.00
_cell.angle_beta   90.00
_cell.angle_gamma   90.00
#
_symmetry.space_group_name_H-M   'P 1'
#
loop_
_entity.id
_entity.type
_entity.pdbx_description
1 polymer ?
#
loop_
_entity_poly.entity_id
_entity_poly.type
_entity_poly.pdbx_seq_one_letter_code
_entity_poly.pdbx_strand_id
1 'polypeptide(L)'
;MPNIITGDDHYLSGRDAGSVNESFGDLGYEYPDGLKLKPGSSLHTRIKNGILERARASQAIMSTRHDSWRSIDWTLTTYIQTDDLEKALKEDDYRKPTSIVFPYSYAILETLLGYLMAAFFQSPMFRYEGVSPEDTLGAIMLEKVIDVHCTKSKVALALHTMFRDSLAYGFGVSAPGWKTVMGKKTVKQDNRKAGLFGGLLGGLLGLL
;
A
#
# COMPACT_ATOMS: atom_id res chain seq x y z
N MET A 1 -10.01 6.27 11.45
CA MET A 1 -10.27 6.25 9.99
C MET A 1 -9.02 5.78 9.26
N PRO A 2 -9.05 4.66 8.54
CA PRO A 2 -7.92 4.28 7.70
C PRO A 2 -7.76 5.35 6.62
N ASN A 3 -6.59 5.99 6.59
CA ASN A 3 -6.14 6.74 5.43
C ASN A 3 -6.10 5.73 4.28
N ILE A 4 -7.16 5.69 3.48
CA ILE A 4 -7.07 5.20 2.12
C ILE A 4 -5.95 6.04 1.53
N ILE A 5 -4.79 5.39 1.31
CA ILE A 5 -3.69 5.97 0.58
C ILE A 5 -4.28 6.27 -0.80
N THR A 6 -4.76 7.50 -0.99
CA THR A 6 -4.94 8.11 -2.29
C THR A 6 -3.59 7.94 -2.96
N GLY A 7 -3.56 7.11 -4.01
CA GLY A 7 -2.33 6.74 -4.68
C GLY A 7 -1.52 7.99 -5.00
N ASP A 8 -0.27 8.00 -4.53
CA ASP A 8 0.77 9.00 -4.79
C ASP A 8 0.29 10.25 -5.57
N ASP A 9 -0.09 11.29 -4.83
CA ASP A 9 -0.54 12.62 -5.28
C ASP A 9 0.46 13.40 -6.15
N HIS A 10 1.53 12.77 -6.64
CA HIS A 10 2.53 13.40 -7.50
C HIS A 10 2.03 13.77 -8.91
N TYR A 11 0.79 13.39 -9.26
CA TYR A 11 0.12 13.85 -10.48
C TYR A 11 -1.04 14.84 -10.22
N LEU A 12 -1.36 15.14 -8.96
CA LEU A 12 -2.51 15.99 -8.58
C LEU A 12 -2.10 17.23 -7.77
N SER A 13 -0.81 17.58 -7.72
CA SER A 13 -0.35 18.85 -7.15
C SER A 13 -0.75 20.02 -8.07
N GLY A 14 -2.00 20.46 -8.00
CA GLY A 14 -2.37 21.70 -8.66
C GLY A 14 -3.84 22.06 -8.82
N ARG A 15 -4.83 21.34 -8.26
CA ARG A 15 -6.23 21.80 -8.36
C ARG A 15 -7.00 21.66 -7.06
N ASP A 16 -7.39 22.82 -6.56
CA ASP A 16 -8.30 23.03 -5.44
C ASP A 16 -9.57 22.18 -5.55
N ALA A 17 -10.07 21.79 -4.38
CA ALA A 17 -11.34 21.12 -4.17
C ALA A 17 -12.52 21.97 -4.66
N GLY A 18 -12.74 21.94 -5.97
CA GLY A 18 -13.95 22.41 -6.63
C GLY A 18 -14.38 21.31 -7.59
N SER A 19 -15.68 21.07 -7.69
CA SER A 19 -16.30 20.24 -8.72
C SER A 19 -16.01 20.82 -10.11
N VAL A 20 -14.80 20.64 -10.61
CA VAL A 20 -14.46 20.94 -11.99
C VAL A 20 -14.98 19.75 -12.79
N ASN A 21 -16.06 19.98 -13.53
CA ASN A 21 -16.36 19.17 -14.70
C ASN A 21 -15.20 19.36 -15.68
N GLU A 22 -14.09 18.67 -15.44
CA GLU A 22 -13.03 18.54 -16.42
C GLU A 22 -13.59 17.65 -17.52
N SER A 23 -14.27 18.26 -18.48
CA SER A 23 -14.37 17.71 -19.81
C SER A 23 -12.94 17.66 -20.35
N PHE A 24 -12.19 16.64 -19.96
CA PHE A 24 -10.96 16.27 -20.65
C PHE A 24 -11.35 16.18 -22.13
N GLY A 25 -10.81 17.09 -22.95
CA GLY A 25 -10.98 17.02 -24.40
C GLY A 25 -10.58 15.64 -24.91
N ASP A 26 -11.00 15.27 -26.12
CA ASP A 26 -10.66 13.96 -26.69
C ASP A 26 -9.13 13.78 -26.68
N LEU A 27 -8.63 12.94 -25.77
CA LEU A 27 -7.20 12.66 -25.61
C LEU A 27 -6.64 11.79 -26.75
N GLY A 28 -7.47 11.50 -27.77
CA GLY A 28 -7.05 10.77 -28.97
C GLY A 28 -6.68 9.31 -28.69
N TYR A 29 -7.04 8.77 -27.53
CA TYR A 29 -6.66 7.42 -27.14
C TYR A 29 -7.47 6.38 -27.93
N GLU A 30 -6.77 5.51 -28.66
CA GLU A 30 -7.35 4.31 -29.25
C GLU A 30 -7.24 3.17 -28.23
N TYR A 31 -8.39 2.68 -27.77
CA TYR A 31 -8.44 1.56 -26.85
C TYR A 31 -8.23 0.24 -27.62
N PRO A 32 -7.52 -0.74 -27.03
CA PRO A 32 -7.40 -2.08 -27.59
C PRO A 32 -8.76 -2.71 -27.91
N ASP A 33 -8.79 -3.63 -28.88
CA ASP A 33 -9.97 -4.43 -29.26
C ASP A 33 -11.19 -3.63 -29.74
N GLY A 34 -11.00 -2.38 -30.20
CA GLY A 34 -12.08 -1.55 -30.76
C GLY A 34 -13.10 -1.07 -29.72
N LEU A 35 -12.77 -1.19 -28.43
CA LEU A 35 -13.66 -0.79 -27.33
C LEU A 35 -13.82 0.72 -27.27
N LYS A 36 -15.05 1.23 -27.39
CA LYS A 36 -15.33 2.66 -27.26
C LYS A 36 -15.45 3.06 -25.80
N LEU A 37 -14.33 3.19 -25.08
CA LEU A 37 -14.29 3.65 -23.68
C LEU A 37 -14.15 5.17 -23.53
N LYS A 38 -14.22 5.93 -24.65
CA LYS A 38 -14.17 7.38 -24.64
C LYS A 38 -15.24 7.98 -23.71
N PRO A 39 -14.92 9.03 -22.92
CA PRO A 39 -15.90 9.74 -22.12
C PRO A 39 -17.10 10.18 -22.97
N GLY A 40 -18.31 9.91 -22.49
CA GLY A 40 -19.56 10.19 -23.22
C GLY A 40 -20.04 9.05 -24.15
N SER A 41 -19.24 8.01 -24.39
CA SER A 41 -19.75 6.82 -25.09
C SER A 41 -20.79 6.08 -24.23
N SER A 42 -21.67 5.31 -24.88
CA SER A 42 -22.68 4.49 -24.19
C SER A 42 -22.03 3.42 -23.29
N LEU A 43 -20.96 2.78 -23.77
CA LEU A 43 -20.23 1.76 -23.02
C LEU A 43 -19.52 2.37 -21.80
N HIS A 44 -18.84 3.51 -21.96
CA HIS A 44 -18.20 4.23 -20.87
C HIS A 44 -19.22 4.62 -19.80
N THR A 45 -20.34 5.22 -20.21
CA THR A 45 -21.41 5.65 -19.29
C THR A 45 -22.00 4.47 -18.53
N ARG A 46 -22.22 3.34 -19.20
CA ARG A 46 -22.70 2.11 -18.55
C ARG A 46 -21.73 1.59 -17.49
N ILE A 47 -20.44 1.51 -17.81
CA ILE A 47 -19.41 1.02 -16.87
C ILE A 47 -19.28 1.99 -15.69
N LYS A 48 -19.14 3.29 -15.97
CA LYS A 48 -19.06 4.34 -14.95
C LYS A 48 -20.25 4.28 -13.99
N ASN A 49 -21.48 4.22 -14.52
CA ASN A 49 -22.67 4.17 -13.70
C ASN A 49 -22.73 2.89 -12.87
N GLY A 50 -22.40 1.73 -13.45
CA GLY A 50 -22.36 0.47 -12.71
C GLY A 50 -21.29 0.42 -11.60
N ILE A 51 -20.15 1.10 -11.78
CA ILE A 51 -19.13 1.24 -10.72
C ILE A 51 -19.63 2.19 -9.62
N LEU A 52 -20.13 3.37 -10.00
CA LEU A 52 -20.62 4.37 -9.04
C LEU A 52 -21.82 3.87 -8.24
N GLU A 53 -22.73 3.14 -8.87
CA GLU A 53 -23.87 2.52 -8.21
C GLU A 53 -23.42 1.54 -7.12
N ARG A 54 -22.50 0.62 -7.44
CA ARG A 54 -21.93 -0.33 -6.47
C ARG A 54 -21.17 0.39 -5.36
N ALA A 55 -20.38 1.42 -5.70
CA ALA A 55 -19.64 2.20 -4.72
C ALA A 55 -20.59 2.92 -3.74
N ARG A 56 -21.65 3.57 -4.25
CA ARG A 56 -22.67 4.23 -3.43
C ARG A 56 -23.47 3.25 -2.59
N ALA A 57 -23.86 2.10 -3.15
CA ALA A 57 -24.54 1.05 -2.41
C ALA A 57 -23.66 0.52 -1.26
N SER A 58 -22.38 0.27 -1.52
CA SER A 58 -21.42 -0.12 -0.49
C SER A 58 -21.25 0.95 0.58
N GLN A 59 -21.06 2.21 0.19
CA GLN A 59 -20.92 3.34 1.12
C GLN A 59 -22.16 3.49 2.01
N ALA A 60 -23.37 3.37 1.46
CA ALA A 60 -24.61 3.47 2.22
C ALA A 60 -24.64 2.45 3.37
N ILE A 61 -24.26 1.19 3.10
CA ILE A 61 -24.18 0.16 4.13
C ILE A 61 -23.05 0.42 5.12
N MET A 62 -21.85 0.77 4.65
CA MET A 62 -20.70 1.03 5.54
C MET A 62 -20.95 2.24 6.46
N SER A 63 -21.65 3.26 5.98
CA SER A 63 -21.93 4.48 6.74
C SER A 63 -22.69 4.24 8.04
N THR A 64 -23.51 3.18 8.10
CA THR A 64 -24.25 2.78 9.30
C THR A 64 -23.34 2.37 10.47
N ARG A 65 -22.09 1.98 10.17
CA ARG A 65 -21.11 1.54 11.18
C ARG A 65 -20.20 2.67 11.68
N HIS A 66 -20.22 3.83 11.03
CA HIS A 66 -19.28 4.92 11.33
C HIS A 66 -19.43 5.46 12.76
N ASP A 67 -20.63 5.47 13.34
CA ASP A 67 -20.84 5.87 14.73
C ASP A 67 -20.21 4.87 15.70
N SER A 68 -20.43 3.57 15.47
CA SER A 68 -19.84 2.50 16.28
C SER A 68 -18.31 2.50 16.18
N TRP A 69 -17.76 2.64 14.97
CA TRP A 69 -16.31 2.73 14.80
C TRP A 69 -15.69 3.93 15.54
N ARG A 70 -16.37 5.08 15.55
CA ARG A 70 -15.94 6.24 16.35
C ARG A 70 -15.94 5.97 17.85
N SER A 71 -16.94 5.25 18.37
CA SER A 71 -16.95 4.86 19.79
C SER A 71 -15.82 3.88 20.14
N ILE A 72 -15.47 2.99 19.22
CA ILE A 72 -14.36 2.05 19.39
C ILE A 72 -13.04 2.82 19.39
N ASP A 73 -12.86 3.76 18.47
CA ASP A 73 -11.68 4.64 18.43
C ASP A 73 -11.49 5.37 19.76
N TRP A 74 -12.57 5.89 20.35
CA TRP A 74 -12.52 6.52 21.67
C TRP A 74 -12.03 5.55 22.76
N THR A 75 -12.54 4.31 22.74
CA THR A 75 -12.18 3.28 23.74
C THR A 75 -10.73 2.79 23.58
N LEU A 76 -10.21 2.81 22.36
CA LEU A 76 -8.84 2.41 22.05
C LEU A 76 -7.83 3.57 22.19
N THR A 77 -8.29 4.79 22.45
CA THR A 77 -7.43 5.96 22.58
C THR A 77 -6.84 6.06 23.99
N THR A 78 -5.51 6.10 24.08
CA THR A 78 -4.77 6.21 25.36
C THR A 78 -4.67 7.65 25.88
N TYR A 79 -4.86 8.65 25.02
CA TYR A 79 -4.73 10.06 25.37
C TYR A 79 -6.07 10.76 25.25
N ILE A 80 -6.66 11.09 26.40
CA ILE A 80 -7.82 11.97 26.47
C ILE A 80 -7.29 13.39 26.66
N GLN A 81 -7.92 14.37 26.01
CA GLN A 81 -7.61 15.77 26.29
C GLN A 81 -7.95 16.07 27.75
N THR A 82 -7.10 16.88 28.38
CA THR A 82 -7.32 17.35 29.74
C THR A 82 -8.63 18.14 29.78
N ASP A 83 -9.48 17.84 30.76
CA ASP A 83 -10.71 18.61 30.98
C ASP A 83 -10.38 20.05 31.38
N ASP A 84 -11.30 21.00 31.21
CA ASP A 84 -11.05 22.42 31.50
C ASP A 84 -10.71 22.65 32.99
N LEU A 85 -11.24 21.79 33.88
CA LEU A 85 -10.84 21.74 35.27
C LEU A 85 -9.39 21.28 35.46
N GLU A 86 -8.95 20.26 34.72
CA GLU A 86 -7.57 19.78 34.78
C GLU A 86 -6.58 20.76 34.15
N LYS A 87 -7.00 21.49 33.11
CA LYS A 87 -6.22 22.59 32.52
C LYS A 87 -6.04 23.72 33.53
N ALA A 88 -7.11 24.19 34.16
CA ALA A 88 -7.05 25.22 35.20
C ALA A 88 -6.18 24.77 36.39
N LEU A 89 -6.27 23.50 36.80
CA LEU A 89 -5.42 22.92 37.84
C LEU A 89 -3.94 22.87 37.46
N LYS A 90 -3.63 22.62 36.18
CA LYS A 90 -2.25 22.65 35.65
C LYS A 90 -1.69 24.05 35.49
N GLU A 91 -2.54 25.03 35.14
CA GLU A 91 -2.17 26.44 35.09
C GLU A 91 -1.82 26.98 36.48
N ASP A 92 -2.56 26.53 37.51
CA ASP A 92 -2.31 26.87 38.90
C ASP A 92 -1.06 26.14 39.48
N ASP A 93 -0.89 24.85 39.20
CA ASP A 93 0.28 24.08 39.63
C ASP A 93 0.66 22.98 38.62
N TYR A 94 1.81 23.19 37.96
CA TYR A 94 2.34 22.28 36.94
C TYR A 94 2.71 20.88 37.46
N ARG A 95 2.82 20.70 38.79
CA ARG A 95 3.19 19.41 39.40
C ARG A 95 1.99 18.51 39.67
N LYS A 96 0.76 19.05 39.58
CA LYS A 96 -0.45 18.24 39.79
C LYS A 96 -0.59 17.22 38.66
N PRO A 97 -0.74 15.92 38.97
CA PRO A 97 -0.89 14.90 37.95
C PRO A 97 -2.24 15.05 37.25
N THR A 98 -2.26 14.85 35.94
CA THR A 98 -3.50 14.76 35.15
C THR A 98 -3.98 13.32 35.11
N SER A 99 -5.28 13.11 34.96
CA SER A 99 -5.82 11.78 34.79
C SER A 99 -5.21 11.11 33.54
N ILE A 100 -4.74 9.88 33.72
CA ILE A 100 -4.26 9.03 32.63
C ILE A 100 -5.18 7.81 32.63
N VAL A 101 -5.94 7.64 31.55
CA VAL A 101 -6.77 6.47 31.35
C VAL A 101 -5.93 5.43 30.63
N PHE A 102 -5.71 4.26 31.25
CA PHE A 102 -5.07 3.13 30.59
C PHE A 102 -6.14 2.24 29.95
N PRO A 103 -6.22 2.15 28.61
CA PRO A 103 -7.22 1.34 27.95
C PRO A 103 -6.82 -0.14 27.96
N TYR A 104 -7.42 -0.93 28.86
CA TYR A 104 -7.23 -2.40 28.87
C TYR A 104 -7.63 -3.05 27.54
N SER A 105 -8.66 -2.54 26.87
CA SER A 105 -9.11 -3.03 25.56
C SER A 105 -8.02 -2.90 24.49
N TYR A 106 -7.23 -1.83 24.53
CA TYR A 106 -6.10 -1.65 23.63
C TYR A 106 -5.02 -2.71 23.88
N ALA A 107 -4.67 -2.96 25.14
CA ALA A 107 -3.69 -3.98 25.49
C ALA A 107 -4.11 -5.40 25.04
N ILE A 108 -5.40 -5.73 25.17
CA ILE A 108 -5.96 -7.01 24.68
C ILE A 108 -5.86 -7.08 23.15
N LEU A 109 -6.24 -6.00 22.45
CA LEU A 109 -6.16 -5.93 20.99
C LEU A 109 -4.72 -6.13 20.50
N GLU A 110 -3.75 -5.43 21.09
CA GLU A 110 -2.33 -5.56 20.74
C GLU A 110 -1.80 -6.98 21.04
N THR A 111 -2.26 -7.61 22.11
CA THR A 111 -1.88 -9.00 22.42
C THR A 111 -2.41 -9.98 21.37
N LEU A 112 -3.67 -9.84 20.96
CA LEU A 112 -4.27 -10.66 19.90
C LEU A 112 -3.59 -10.40 18.55
N LEU A 113 -3.30 -9.14 18.24
CA LEU A 113 -2.60 -8.75 17.02
C LEU A 113 -1.19 -9.34 16.98
N GLY A 114 -0.45 -9.26 18.09
CA GLY A 114 0.88 -9.88 18.23
C GLY A 114 0.84 -11.39 18.02
N TYR A 115 -0.18 -12.08 18.53
CA TYR A 115 -0.38 -13.50 18.28
C TYR A 115 -0.64 -13.79 16.78
N LEU A 116 -1.52 -13.04 16.13
CA LEU A 116 -1.79 -13.19 14.69
C LEU A 116 -0.53 -12.94 13.87
N MET A 117 0.24 -11.89 14.18
CA MET A 117 1.51 -11.62 13.51
C MET A 117 2.49 -12.78 13.69
N ALA A 118 2.65 -13.32 14.90
CA ALA A 118 3.56 -14.43 15.16
C ALA A 118 3.14 -15.71 14.40
N ALA A 119 1.84 -15.95 14.25
CA ALA A 119 1.31 -17.09 13.52
C ALA A 119 1.47 -16.95 11.99
N PHE A 120 1.16 -15.77 11.43
CA PHE A 120 1.08 -15.57 9.98
C PHE A 120 2.35 -14.99 9.35
N PHE A 121 3.18 -14.24 10.08
CA PHE A 121 4.38 -13.60 9.50
C PHE A 121 5.64 -14.46 9.66
N GLN A 122 5.49 -15.77 9.42
CA GLN A 122 6.63 -16.67 9.28
C GLN A 122 7.22 -16.51 7.88
N SER A 123 8.54 -16.62 7.73
CA SER A 123 9.16 -16.72 6.41
C SER A 123 9.21 -18.20 6.00
N PRO A 124 8.67 -18.60 4.83
CA PRO A 124 7.93 -17.79 3.85
C PRO A 124 6.46 -17.57 4.24
N MET A 125 5.95 -16.36 3.99
CA MET A 125 4.59 -15.95 4.44
C MET A 125 3.49 -16.62 3.62
N PHE A 126 3.73 -16.84 2.33
CA PHE A 126 2.86 -17.61 1.45
C PHE A 126 3.61 -18.88 1.06
N ARG A 127 3.07 -20.04 1.44
CA ARG A 127 3.63 -21.35 1.12
C ARG A 127 2.98 -21.89 -0.14
N TYR A 128 3.80 -22.39 -1.05
CA TYR A 128 3.33 -22.97 -2.31
C TYR A 128 3.71 -24.45 -2.35
N GLU A 129 2.76 -25.28 -2.78
CA GLU A 129 2.96 -26.71 -2.97
C GLU A 129 2.66 -27.06 -4.43
N GLY A 130 3.51 -27.92 -5.02
CA GLY A 130 3.27 -28.44 -6.36
C GLY A 130 2.15 -29.47 -6.32
N VAL A 131 1.24 -29.45 -7.31
CA VAL A 131 0.17 -30.44 -7.41
C VAL A 131 0.72 -31.81 -7.84
N SER A 132 1.74 -31.80 -8.71
CA SER A 132 2.41 -32.99 -9.20
C SER A 132 3.91 -33.00 -8.84
N PRO A 133 4.57 -34.18 -8.81
CA PRO A 133 6.00 -34.28 -8.48
C PRO A 133 6.90 -33.40 -9.35
N GLU A 134 6.59 -33.27 -10.63
CA GLU A 134 7.28 -32.42 -11.60
C GLU A 134 7.20 -30.91 -11.28
N ASP A 135 6.12 -30.46 -10.63
CA ASP A 135 5.90 -29.05 -10.32
C ASP A 135 6.56 -28.61 -9.01
N THR A 136 7.04 -29.56 -8.20
CA THR A 136 7.63 -29.32 -6.87
C THR A 136 8.76 -28.28 -6.94
N LEU A 137 9.66 -28.42 -7.92
CA LEU A 137 10.78 -27.49 -8.07
C LEU A 137 10.31 -26.08 -8.48
N GLY A 138 9.30 -26.01 -9.36
CA GLY A 138 8.68 -24.75 -9.77
C GLY A 138 8.00 -24.03 -8.61
N ALA A 139 7.27 -24.77 -7.77
CA ALA A 139 6.63 -24.24 -6.57
C ALA A 139 7.65 -23.66 -5.58
N ILE A 140 8.77 -24.36 -5.35
CA ILE A 140 9.86 -23.87 -4.47
C ILE A 140 10.46 -22.57 -5.03
N MET A 141 10.72 -22.50 -6.34
CA MET A 141 11.26 -21.29 -6.96
C MET A 141 10.28 -20.11 -6.87
N LEU A 142 9.00 -20.36 -7.13
CA LEU A 142 7.94 -19.36 -7.02
C LEU A 142 7.83 -18.82 -5.60
N GLU A 143 7.86 -19.69 -4.60
CA GLU A 143 7.83 -19.33 -3.18
C GLU A 143 8.96 -18.34 -2.84
N LYS A 144 10.19 -18.63 -3.28
CA LYS A 144 11.34 -17.74 -3.04
C LYS A 144 11.21 -16.39 -3.75
N VAL A 145 10.70 -16.37 -4.98
CA VAL A 145 10.46 -15.12 -5.71
C VAL A 145 9.43 -14.27 -4.97
N ILE A 146 8.32 -14.88 -4.54
CA ILE A 146 7.25 -14.18 -3.83
C ILE A 146 7.70 -13.70 -2.46
N ASP A 147 8.49 -14.48 -1.72
CA ASP A 147 9.05 -14.09 -0.42
C ASP A 147 9.94 -12.84 -0.54
N VAL A 148 10.79 -12.79 -1.58
CA VAL A 148 11.60 -11.59 -1.89
C VAL A 148 10.70 -10.39 -2.22
N HIS A 149 9.64 -10.58 -3.00
CA HIS A 149 8.70 -9.50 -3.31
C HIS A 149 7.96 -9.02 -2.06
N CYS A 150 7.50 -9.93 -1.20
CA CYS A 150 6.79 -9.60 0.03
C CYS A 150 7.68 -8.80 1.00
N THR A 151 8.94 -9.20 1.12
CA THR A 151 9.93 -8.51 1.94
C THR A 151 10.21 -7.10 1.40
N LYS A 152 10.45 -6.97 0.10
CA LYS A 152 10.74 -5.66 -0.54
C LYS A 152 9.56 -4.69 -0.50
N SER A 153 8.35 -5.20 -0.69
CA SER A 153 7.12 -4.38 -0.69
C SER A 153 6.50 -4.21 0.69
N LYS A 154 7.11 -4.76 1.75
CA LYS A 154 6.65 -4.66 3.14
C LYS A 154 5.20 -5.15 3.32
N VAL A 155 4.83 -6.25 2.66
CA VAL A 155 3.45 -6.79 2.70
C VAL A 155 2.98 -7.07 4.13
N ALA A 156 3.89 -7.51 5.01
CA ALA A 156 3.60 -7.72 6.43
C ALA A 156 3.03 -6.46 7.11
N LEU A 157 3.47 -5.26 6.75
CA LEU A 157 2.93 -4.01 7.30
C LEU A 157 1.48 -3.78 6.86
N ALA A 158 1.16 -4.05 5.60
CA ALA A 158 -0.20 -3.93 5.10
C ALA A 158 -1.14 -4.96 5.74
N LEU A 159 -0.67 -6.20 5.90
CA LEU A 159 -1.43 -7.25 6.58
C LEU A 159 -1.61 -6.97 8.08
N HIS A 160 -0.62 -6.34 8.72
CA HIS A 160 -0.73 -5.90 10.11
C HIS A 160 -1.88 -4.89 10.26
N THR A 161 -1.91 -3.85 9.42
CA THR A 161 -3.01 -2.87 9.43
C THR A 161 -4.34 -3.54 9.15
N MET A 162 -4.40 -4.47 8.20
CA MET A 162 -5.61 -5.25 7.91
C MET A 162 -6.08 -6.05 9.14
N PHE A 163 -5.19 -6.75 9.84
CA PHE A 163 -5.56 -7.50 11.06
C PHE A 163 -5.99 -6.59 12.19
N ARG A 164 -5.30 -5.45 12.39
CA ARG A 164 -5.67 -4.45 13.40
C ARG A 164 -7.07 -3.91 13.14
N ASP A 165 -7.36 -3.50 11.90
CA ASP A 165 -8.67 -2.96 11.51
C ASP A 165 -9.76 -4.04 11.60
N SER A 166 -9.43 -5.30 11.25
CA SER A 166 -10.34 -6.44 11.41
C SER A 166 -10.72 -6.68 12.88
N LEU A 167 -9.74 -6.64 13.79
CA LEU A 167 -9.98 -6.82 15.23
C LEU A 167 -10.75 -5.64 15.85
N ALA A 168 -10.45 -4.41 15.44
CA ALA A 168 -11.09 -3.21 15.98
C ALA A 168 -12.51 -3.02 15.43
N TYR A 169 -12.66 -3.07 14.10
CA TYR A 169 -13.88 -2.64 13.40
C TYR A 169 -14.74 -3.81 12.89
N GLY A 170 -14.23 -5.05 13.01
CA GLY A 170 -14.83 -6.24 12.42
C GLY A 170 -14.59 -6.35 10.91
N PHE A 171 -13.74 -5.48 10.34
CA PHE A 171 -13.49 -5.41 8.91
C PHE A 171 -12.12 -4.78 8.63
N GLY A 172 -11.28 -5.48 7.86
CA GLY A 172 -9.98 -5.01 7.43
C GLY A 172 -9.77 -5.30 5.95
N VAL A 173 -9.41 -4.29 5.17
CA VAL A 173 -9.22 -4.42 3.72
C VAL A 173 -7.75 -4.25 3.39
N SER A 174 -7.23 -5.19 2.60
CA SER A 174 -5.98 -5.01 1.88
C SER A 174 -6.15 -5.53 0.45
N ALA A 175 -5.47 -4.89 -0.50
CA ALA A 175 -5.49 -5.30 -1.88
C ALA A 175 -4.07 -5.28 -2.44
N PRO A 176 -3.62 -6.36 -3.11
CA PRO A 176 -2.36 -6.33 -3.83
C PRO A 176 -2.47 -5.40 -5.03
N GLY A 177 -1.46 -4.57 -5.23
CA GLY A 177 -1.33 -3.67 -6.37
C GLY A 177 0.04 -3.82 -7.01
N TRP A 178 0.11 -3.52 -8.31
CA TRP A 178 1.37 -3.52 -9.05
C TRP A 178 1.92 -2.10 -9.13
N LYS A 179 3.17 -1.91 -8.69
CA LYS A 179 3.91 -0.65 -8.86
C LYS A 179 5.18 -0.93 -9.63
N THR A 180 5.32 -0.31 -10.80
CA THR A 180 6.54 -0.37 -11.60
C THR A 180 7.49 0.73 -11.16
N VAL A 181 8.67 0.35 -10.71
CA VAL A 181 9.74 1.30 -10.37
C VAL A 181 10.90 1.06 -11.32
N MET A 182 11.20 2.07 -12.15
CA MET A 182 12.32 2.01 -13.10
C MET A 182 13.60 2.51 -12.41
N GLY A 183 14.65 1.69 -12.47
CA GLY A 183 15.98 2.02 -11.93
C GLY A 183 17.03 2.15 -13.04
N LYS A 184 18.12 2.87 -12.77
CA LYS A 184 19.27 2.92 -13.68
C LYS A 184 20.15 1.68 -13.46
N LYS A 185 20.43 0.93 -14.54
CA LYS A 185 21.37 -0.19 -14.52
C LYS A 185 22.71 0.26 -15.09
N THR A 186 23.77 0.24 -14.29
CA THR A 186 25.13 0.46 -14.80
C THR A 186 25.56 -0.77 -15.59
N VAL A 187 25.86 -0.59 -16.87
CA VAL A 187 26.38 -1.63 -17.74
C VAL A 187 27.85 -1.31 -17.99
N LYS A 188 28.76 -2.28 -17.76
CA LYS A 188 30.15 -2.13 -18.20
C LYS A 188 30.16 -2.11 -19.73
N GLN A 189 30.41 -0.96 -20.30
CA GLN A 189 30.66 -0.83 -21.72
C GLN A 189 32.12 -1.21 -21.95
N ASP A 190 32.36 -2.42 -22.47
CA ASP A 190 33.68 -2.81 -22.97
C ASP A 190 34.02 -1.89 -24.16
N ASN A 191 34.76 -0.82 -23.89
CA ASN A 191 35.38 -0.02 -24.92
C ASN A 191 36.50 -0.84 -25.58
N ARG A 192 36.12 -1.70 -26.53
CA ARG A 192 37.04 -2.42 -27.44
C ARG A 192 38.00 -1.49 -28.22
N LYS A 193 37.81 -0.16 -28.16
CA LYS A 193 38.74 0.83 -28.72
C LYS A 193 40.06 0.98 -27.94
N ALA A 194 40.13 0.57 -26.66
CA ALA A 194 41.39 0.58 -25.90
C ALA A 194 42.25 -0.67 -26.16
N GLY A 195 41.64 -1.80 -26.57
CA GLY A 195 42.37 -3.02 -26.91
C GLY A 195 43.02 -2.99 -28.31
N LEU A 196 42.53 -2.16 -29.22
CA LEU A 196 43.07 -2.06 -30.58
C LEU A 196 44.41 -1.29 -30.63
N PHE A 197 44.65 -0.36 -29.70
CA PHE A 197 45.93 0.36 -29.61
C PHE A 197 47.02 -0.43 -28.85
N GLY A 198 46.65 -1.39 -27.99
CA GLY A 198 47.60 -2.29 -27.34
C GLY A 198 48.14 -3.40 -28.25
N GLY A 199 47.31 -3.89 -29.19
CA GLY A 199 47.72 -4.92 -30.16
C GLY A 199 48.67 -4.42 -31.27
N LEU A 200 48.65 -3.12 -31.57
CA LEU A 200 49.48 -2.52 -32.62
C LEU A 200 50.89 -2.12 -32.13
N LEU A 201 51.07 -1.91 -30.83
CA LEU A 201 52.38 -1.67 -30.19
C LEU A 201 53.11 -2.97 -29.80
N GLY A 202 52.38 -4.07 -29.57
CA GLY A 202 52.99 -5.39 -29.32
C GLY A 202 53.53 -6.09 -30.57
N GLY A 203 53.05 -5.72 -31.76
CA GLY A 203 53.51 -6.29 -33.05
C GLY A 203 54.78 -5.65 -33.62
N LEU A 204 55.23 -4.51 -33.07
CA LEU A 204 56.38 -3.75 -33.58
C LEU A 204 57.67 -3.91 -32.75
N LEU A 205 57.61 -4.66 -31.63
CA LEU A 205 58.75 -4.96 -30.75
C LEU A 205 59.27 -6.40 -30.88
N GLY A 206 58.77 -7.17 -31.86
CA GLY A 206 59.20 -8.55 -32.17
C GLY A 206 59.98 -8.71 -33.48
N LEU A 207 60.46 -7.61 -34.08
CA LEU A 207 61.19 -7.59 -35.36
C LEU A 207 62.45 -6.68 -35.34
N LEU A 208 63.11 -6.60 -34.18
CA LEU A 208 64.52 -6.21 -34.02
C LEU A 208 65.17 -7.22 -33.06
#